data_AF-A0A5S4F7Q8-F1
#
_entry.id   AF-A0A5S4F7Q8-F1
#
_cell.length_a   1.000
_cell.length_b   1.000
_cell.length_c   1.000
_cell.angle_alpha   90.00
_cell.angle_beta   90.00
_cell.angle_gamma   90.00
#
_symmetry.space_group_name_H-M   'P 1'
#
loop_
_entity.id
_entity.type
_entity.pdbx_description
1 polymer ?
#
loop_
_entity_poly.entity_id
_entity_poly.type
_entity_poly.pdbx_seq_one_letter_code
_entity_poly.pdbx_strand_id
1 'polypeptide(L)'
;MSDTSAAFDALWGDCTANKRLVPMPSQWSKLYGLLKNKRQRSSGGWEPPLPLILAAWHHTMPIEKQLRFKERLEWARQNDQLEQVGAFLRALPEDQWCHFGEA
;
A
#
# COMPACT_ATOMS: atom_id res chain seq x y z
N MET A 1 -3.82 -7.23 21.49
CA MET A 1 -4.36 -7.15 20.11
C MET A 1 -5.02 -5.80 19.79
N SER A 2 -5.29 -4.94 20.78
CA SER A 2 -5.83 -3.58 20.62
C SER A 2 -4.86 -2.60 19.94
N ASP A 3 -3.58 -2.68 20.29
CA ASP A 3 -2.61 -1.62 19.94
C ASP A 3 -2.25 -1.64 18.45
N THR A 4 -2.21 -2.83 17.84
CA THR A 4 -1.92 -2.98 16.41
C THR A 4 -3.06 -2.46 15.53
N SER A 5 -4.32 -2.53 15.99
CA SER A 5 -5.46 -1.95 15.26
C SER A 5 -5.40 -0.44 15.28
N ALA A 6 -5.16 0.16 16.45
CA ALA A 6 -5.01 1.61 16.58
C ALA A 6 -3.83 2.14 15.75
N ALA A 7 -2.70 1.44 15.74
CA ALA A 7 -1.55 1.79 14.91
C ALA A 7 -1.86 1.71 13.41
N PHE A 8 -2.66 0.73 12.99
CA PHE A 8 -3.11 0.61 11.61
C PHE A 8 -4.04 1.75 11.22
N ASP A 9 -5.04 2.07 12.05
CA ASP A 9 -5.99 3.13 11.79
C ASP A 9 -5.30 4.50 11.72
N ALA A 10 -4.33 4.75 12.61
CA ALA A 10 -3.49 5.95 12.56
C ALA A 10 -2.68 6.03 11.27
N LEU A 11 -1.99 4.95 10.88
CA LEU A 11 -1.24 4.91 9.62
C LEU A 11 -2.17 5.09 8.41
N TRP A 12 -3.34 4.47 8.43
CA TRP A 12 -4.33 4.61 7.36
C TRP A 12 -4.81 6.05 7.23
N GLY A 13 -5.05 6.73 8.36
CA GLY A 13 -5.32 8.16 8.41
C GLY A 13 -4.23 8.99 7.74
N ASP A 14 -2.96 8.77 8.11
CA ASP A 14 -1.81 9.47 7.50
C ASP A 14 -1.74 9.26 5.98
N CYS A 15 -1.98 8.03 5.53
CA CYS A 15 -1.86 7.64 4.12
C CYS A 15 -3.06 8.07 3.26
N THR A 16 -4.18 8.48 3.87
CA THR A 16 -5.39 8.95 3.18
C THR A 16 -5.70 10.43 3.40
N ALA A 17 -4.92 11.09 4.26
CA ALA A 17 -4.93 12.55 4.42
C ALA A 17 -4.70 13.26 3.08
N ASN A 18 -5.09 14.53 2.98
CA ASN A 18 -4.91 15.36 1.78
C ASN A 18 -5.49 14.77 0.48
N LYS A 19 -6.47 13.86 0.56
CA LYS A 19 -7.01 13.10 -0.59
C LYS A 19 -5.99 12.18 -1.26
N ARG A 20 -4.95 11.76 -0.54
CA ARG A 20 -4.02 10.73 -0.99
C ARG A 20 -4.80 9.44 -1.25
N LEU A 21 -4.58 8.90 -2.43
CA LEU A 21 -5.17 7.66 -2.88
C LEU A 21 -4.24 6.50 -2.53
N VAL A 22 -3.00 6.59 -3.03
CA VAL A 22 -1.95 5.57 -3.02
C VAL A 22 -0.61 6.24 -3.34
N PRO A 23 0.54 5.62 -3.01
CA PRO A 23 1.84 6.11 -3.48
C PRO A 23 1.93 6.07 -5.01
N MET A 24 2.73 6.95 -5.60
CA MET A 24 3.06 6.93 -7.03
C MET A 24 3.64 5.55 -7.44
N PRO A 25 3.49 5.10 -8.71
CA PRO A 25 3.85 3.75 -9.13
C PRO A 25 5.27 3.31 -8.74
N SER A 26 6.25 4.21 -8.83
CA SER A 26 7.64 3.93 -8.45
C SER A 26 7.79 3.64 -6.95
N GLN A 27 7.10 4.38 -6.10
CA GLN A 27 7.11 4.18 -4.65
C GLN A 27 6.28 2.97 -4.24
N TRP A 28 5.19 2.71 -4.97
CA TRP A 28 4.39 1.51 -4.77
C TRP A 28 5.22 0.24 -5.01
N SER A 29 6.02 0.19 -6.08
CA SER A 29 6.95 -0.92 -6.31
C SER A 29 7.97 -1.07 -5.17
N LYS A 30 8.51 0.03 -4.64
CA LYS A 30 9.42 -0.01 -3.47
C LYS A 30 8.73 -0.54 -2.21
N LEU A 31 7.51 -0.08 -1.93
CA LEU A 31 6.69 -0.57 -0.81
C LEU A 31 6.54 -2.09 -0.88
N TYR A 32 6.21 -2.63 -2.07
CA TYR A 32 6.09 -4.08 -2.25
C TYR A 32 7.42 -4.81 -2.02
N GLY A 33 8.55 -4.20 -2.42
CA GLY A 33 9.89 -4.70 -2.13
C GLY A 33 10.14 -4.90 -0.63
N LEU A 34 9.64 -4.00 0.22
CA LEU A 34 9.82 -4.05 1.68
C LEU A 34 9.04 -5.18 2.39
N LEU A 35 7.96 -5.69 1.79
CA LEU A 35 7.10 -6.68 2.45
C LEU A 35 7.81 -8.04 2.63
N LYS A 36 7.74 -8.63 3.81
CA LYS A 36 8.27 -9.96 4.13
C LYS A 36 7.28 -11.05 3.75
N ASN A 37 7.79 -12.28 3.72
CA ASN A 37 7.01 -13.52 3.57
C ASN A 37 6.12 -13.58 2.33
N LYS A 38 6.43 -12.76 1.31
CA LYS A 38 5.76 -12.79 0.02
C LYS A 38 5.85 -14.19 -0.55
N ARG A 39 4.72 -14.75 -0.98
CA ARG A 39 4.67 -16.12 -1.50
C ARG A 39 3.89 -16.20 -2.79
N GLN A 40 4.33 -17.07 -3.69
CA GLN A 40 3.57 -17.43 -4.86
C GLN A 40 2.58 -18.55 -4.49
N ARG A 41 1.32 -18.41 -4.90
CA ARG A 41 0.31 -19.46 -4.70
C ARG A 41 0.58 -20.62 -5.65
N SER A 42 0.22 -21.84 -5.25
CA SER A 42 0.30 -23.03 -6.11
C SER A 42 -0.53 -22.92 -7.39
N SER A 43 -1.65 -22.19 -7.33
CA SER A 43 -2.51 -21.88 -8.49
C SER A 43 -1.99 -20.74 -9.37
N GLY A 44 -0.81 -20.17 -9.07
CA GLY A 44 -0.30 -18.94 -9.67
C GLY A 44 -0.74 -17.67 -8.93
N GLY A 45 -0.03 -16.57 -9.20
CA GLY A 45 -0.22 -15.28 -8.50
C GLY A 45 0.56 -15.19 -7.18
N TRP A 46 0.58 -13.98 -6.58
CA TRP A 46 1.35 -13.67 -5.38
C TRP A 46 0.47 -13.20 -4.22
N GLU A 47 0.92 -13.48 -3.00
CA GLU A 47 0.40 -12.91 -1.75
C GLU A 47 1.51 -12.10 -1.05
N PRO A 48 1.30 -10.80 -0.78
CA PRO A 48 0.16 -10.00 -1.23
C PRO A 48 0.22 -9.80 -2.76
N PRO A 49 -0.88 -9.37 -3.41
CA PRO A 49 -0.91 -9.18 -4.85
C PRO A 49 0.23 -8.29 -5.34
N LEU A 50 0.79 -8.61 -6.51
CA LEU A 50 1.80 -7.77 -7.17
C LEU A 50 1.29 -6.33 -7.36
N PRO A 51 2.16 -5.31 -7.34
CA PRO A 51 1.79 -3.94 -7.69
C PRO A 51 1.16 -3.91 -9.08
N LEU A 52 0.15 -3.06 -9.23
CA LEU A 52 -0.41 -2.74 -10.53
C LEU A 52 0.62 -1.93 -11.29
N ILE A 53 1.56 -2.60 -11.95
CA ILE A 53 2.57 -1.97 -12.78
C ILE A 53 2.10 -1.90 -14.23
N LEU A 54 2.56 -0.86 -14.94
CA LEU A 54 2.35 -0.66 -16.37
C LEU A 54 0.85 -0.46 -16.72
N ALA A 55 0.36 -1.08 -17.79
CA ALA A 55 -0.97 -0.82 -18.35
C ALA A 55 -2.12 -0.99 -17.33
N ALA A 56 -1.97 -1.91 -16.36
CA ALA A 56 -3.00 -2.14 -15.35
C ALA A 56 -3.25 -0.91 -14.45
N TRP A 57 -2.26 -0.01 -14.30
CA TRP A 57 -2.42 1.24 -13.55
C TRP A 57 -3.52 2.14 -14.13
N HIS A 58 -3.54 2.29 -15.45
CA HIS A 58 -4.44 3.20 -16.16
C HIS A 58 -5.85 2.62 -16.37
N HIS A 59 -6.02 1.31 -16.19
CA HIS A 59 -7.30 0.62 -16.34
C HIS A 59 -7.97 0.24 -15.02
N THR A 60 -7.33 0.55 -13.88
CA THR A 60 -7.87 0.25 -12.55
C THR A 60 -8.55 1.49 -11.97
N MET A 61 -9.77 1.33 -11.47
CA MET A 61 -10.51 2.42 -10.83
C MET A 61 -9.80 2.90 -9.55
N PRO A 62 -9.91 4.19 -9.17
CA PRO A 62 -9.28 4.71 -7.96
C PRO A 62 -9.58 3.87 -6.70
N ILE A 63 -10.84 3.47 -6.51
CA ILE A 63 -11.24 2.67 -5.34
C ILE A 63 -10.53 1.31 -5.29
N GLU A 64 -10.29 0.67 -6.44
CA GLU A 64 -9.57 -0.60 -6.52
C GLU A 64 -8.08 -0.42 -6.19
N LYS A 65 -7.48 0.71 -6.58
CA LYS A 65 -6.11 1.08 -6.18
C LYS A 65 -6.03 1.21 -4.66
N GLN A 66 -6.97 1.94 -4.04
CA GLN A 66 -6.98 2.16 -2.60
C GLN A 66 -7.21 0.86 -1.80
N LEU A 67 -8.11 -0.02 -2.27
CA LEU A 67 -8.33 -1.33 -1.67
C LEU A 67 -7.05 -2.18 -1.66
N ARG A 68 -6.36 -2.29 -2.81
CA ARG A 68 -5.09 -3.01 -2.92
C ARG A 68 -3.96 -2.39 -2.09
N PHE A 69 -4.01 -1.10 -1.86
CA PHE A 69 -3.06 -0.44 -0.97
C PHE A 69 -3.36 -0.79 0.50
N LYS A 70 -4.63 -0.76 0.91
CA LYS A 70 -5.06 -1.20 2.25
C LYS A 70 -4.68 -2.67 2.53
N GLU A 71 -4.88 -3.56 1.57
CA GLU A 71 -4.47 -4.97 1.66
C GLU A 71 -2.96 -5.13 1.91
N ARG A 72 -2.11 -4.25 1.37
CA ARG A 72 -0.66 -4.28 1.62
C ARG A 72 -0.30 -3.83 3.02
N LEU A 73 -0.96 -2.81 3.54
CA LEU A 73 -0.76 -2.40 4.93
C LEU A 73 -1.22 -3.49 5.89
N GLU A 74 -2.31 -4.18 5.54
CA GLU A 74 -2.81 -5.31 6.31
C GLU A 74 -1.82 -6.49 6.27
N TRP A 75 -1.22 -6.77 5.10
CA TRP A 75 -0.13 -7.72 4.98
C TRP A 75 1.07 -7.34 5.86
N ALA A 76 1.49 -6.07 5.83
CA ALA A 76 2.57 -5.59 6.68
C ALA A 76 2.23 -5.75 8.17
N ARG A 77 0.98 -5.48 8.55
CA ARG A 77 0.46 -5.69 9.92
C ARG A 77 0.56 -7.15 10.35
N GLN A 78 0.16 -8.08 9.51
CA GLN A 78 0.20 -9.52 9.78
C GLN A 78 1.62 -10.09 9.87
N ASN A 79 2.62 -9.35 9.36
CA ASN A 79 4.02 -9.75 9.36
C ASN A 79 4.89 -8.89 10.30
N ASP A 80 4.27 -8.18 11.25
CA ASP A 80 4.94 -7.30 12.22
C ASP A 80 5.87 -6.25 11.56
N GLN A 81 5.45 -5.72 10.40
CA GLN A 81 6.17 -4.71 9.61
C GLN A 81 5.46 -3.36 9.54
N LEU A 82 4.36 -3.18 10.28
CA LEU A 82 3.55 -1.97 10.19
C LEU A 82 4.37 -0.71 10.51
N GLU A 83 5.28 -0.77 11.48
CA GLU A 83 6.16 0.34 11.82
C GLU A 83 7.16 0.67 10.70
N GLN A 84 7.87 -0.33 10.16
CA GLN A 84 8.82 -0.17 9.07
C GLN A 84 8.16 0.42 7.81
N VAL A 85 6.99 -0.13 7.45
CA VAL A 85 6.20 0.34 6.31
C VAL A 85 5.64 1.74 6.58
N GLY A 86 5.17 2.00 7.80
CA GLY A 86 4.65 3.31 8.18
C GLY A 86 5.72 4.40 8.14
N ALA A 87 6.93 4.12 8.60
CA ALA A 87 8.07 5.03 8.51
C ALA A 87 8.40 5.37 7.05
N PHE A 88 8.42 4.37 6.16
CA PHE A 88 8.61 4.59 4.72
C PHE A 88 7.53 5.51 4.12
N LEU A 89 6.26 5.23 4.41
CA LEU A 89 5.13 6.00 3.84
C LEU A 89 5.09 7.43 4.36
N ARG A 90 5.32 7.65 5.66
CA ARG A 90 5.36 9.00 6.25
C ARG A 90 6.52 9.85 5.73
N ALA A 91 7.59 9.22 5.25
CA ALA A 91 8.73 9.92 4.67
C ALA A 91 8.51 10.33 3.19
N LEU A 92 7.43 9.87 2.54
CA LEU A 92 7.14 10.24 1.16
C LEU A 92 6.67 11.70 1.09
N PRO A 93 7.31 12.56 0.27
CA PRO A 93 6.79 13.89 0.00
C PRO A 93 5.47 13.82 -0.78
N GLU A 94 4.67 14.90 -0.72
CA GLU A 94 3.30 14.91 -1.27
C GLU A 94 3.25 14.58 -2.77
N ASP A 95 4.25 15.03 -3.55
CA ASP A 95 4.38 14.76 -4.99
C ASP A 95 4.68 13.29 -5.34
N GLN A 96 4.97 12.47 -4.33
CA GLN A 96 5.13 11.03 -4.43
C GLN A 96 3.87 10.24 -4.04
N TRP A 97 2.77 10.95 -3.80
CA TRP A 97 1.44 10.40 -3.68
C TRP A 97 0.62 10.70 -4.94
N CYS A 98 -0.26 9.77 -5.27
CA CYS A 98 -1.32 9.98 -6.24
C CYS A 98 -2.58 10.39 -5.47
N HIS A 99 -3.35 11.34 -5.99
CA HIS A 99 -4.54 11.86 -5.32
C HIS A 99 -5.83 11.52 -6.07
N PHE A 100 -6.95 11.53 -5.35
CA PHE A 100 -8.26 11.44 -5.99
C PHE A 100 -8.47 12.63 -6.96
N GLY A 101 -8.81 12.32 -8.22
CA GLY A 101 -8.98 13.31 -9.29
C GLY A 101 -7.80 13.40 -10.27
N GLU A 102 -6.68 12.74 -9.96
CA GLU A 102 -5.48 12.69 -10.83
C GLU A 102 -5.24 11.31 -11.47
N ALA A 103 -6.04 10.31 -11.07
CA ALA A 103 -5.74 8.89 -11.20
C ALA A 103 -6.65 8.13 -12.17
#